data_AF-A0A0J6CJC9-F1
#
_entry.id   AF-A0A0J6CJC9-F1
#
_cell.length_a   1.000
_cell.length_b   1.000
_cell.length_c   1.000
_cell.angle_alpha   90.00
_cell.angle_beta   90.00
_cell.angle_gamma   90.00
#
_symmetry.space_group_name_H-M   'P 1'
#
loop_
_entity.id
_entity.type
_entity.pdbx_description
1 polymer ?
#
loop_
_entity_poly.entity_id
_entity_poly.type
_entity_poly.pdbx_seq_one_letter_code
_entity_poly.pdbx_strand_id
1 'polypeptide(L)'
;MFVSEANKKSIVVTLPQHILNEVDGIIQQEQLDRNEFISQATTMYIRERKKRQIRDAMRQGYMEMAKINLNLAAEAFLVEEEAEHTVDRLVSGV
;
A
#
# COMPACT_ATOMS: atom_id res chain seq x y z
N MET A 1 -24.95 -15.05 -9.94
CA MET A 1 -24.72 -14.45 -8.61
C MET A 1 -24.94 -12.95 -8.77
N PHE A 2 -26.12 -12.46 -8.39
CA PHE A 2 -26.49 -11.04 -8.56
C PHE A 2 -25.82 -10.23 -7.46
N VAL A 3 -24.80 -9.45 -7.79
CA VAL A 3 -24.30 -8.40 -6.90
C VAL A 3 -25.33 -7.28 -6.97
N SER A 4 -25.97 -6.98 -5.85
CA SER A 4 -27.00 -5.94 -5.77
C SER A 4 -26.40 -4.57 -6.16
N GLU A 5 -27.07 -3.86 -7.07
CA GLU A 5 -26.78 -2.45 -7.43
C GLU A 5 -27.09 -1.45 -6.28
N ALA A 6 -27.31 -1.93 -5.06
CA ALA A 6 -28.10 -1.25 -4.06
C ALA A 6 -27.36 -0.17 -3.22
N ASN A 7 -26.25 0.41 -3.67
CA ASN A 7 -25.60 1.50 -2.92
C ASN A 7 -24.71 2.43 -3.76
N LYS A 8 -25.18 2.89 -4.93
CA LYS A 8 -24.55 4.02 -5.64
C LYS A 8 -25.24 5.32 -5.24
N LYS A 9 -24.47 6.35 -4.92
CA LYS A 9 -24.98 7.72 -4.66
C LYS A 9 -24.42 8.66 -5.72
N SER A 10 -25.30 9.43 -6.35
CA SER A 10 -24.90 10.49 -7.26
C SER A 10 -24.43 11.70 -6.48
N ILE A 11 -23.35 12.33 -6.94
CA ILE A 11 -22.80 13.56 -6.37
C ILE A 11 -22.63 14.58 -7.49
N VAL A 12 -22.77 15.86 -7.17
CA VAL A 12 -22.41 16.96 -8.07
C VAL A 12 -21.08 17.52 -7.59
N VAL A 13 -20.12 17.62 -8.51
CA VAL A 13 -18.78 18.16 -8.22
C VAL A 13 -18.51 19.35 -9.13
N THR A 14 -17.84 20.36 -8.59
CA THR A 14 -17.37 21.51 -9.36
C THR A 14 -15.87 21.37 -9.55
N LEU A 15 -15.43 21.43 -10.81
CA LEU A 15 -14.03 21.34 -11.19
C LEU A 15 -13.65 22.55 -12.04
N PRO A 16 -12.39 23.01 -12.00
CA PRO A 16 -11.90 24.05 -12.90
C PRO A 16 -12.05 23.62 -14.36
N GLN A 17 -12.44 24.55 -15.23
CA GLN A 17 -12.69 24.25 -16.65
C GLN A 17 -11.46 23.66 -17.36
N HIS A 18 -10.26 24.13 -17.05
CA HIS A 18 -9.04 23.60 -17.66
C HIS A 18 -8.82 22.12 -17.34
N ILE A 19 -9.08 21.69 -16.10
CA ILE A 19 -9.00 20.29 -15.70
C ILE A 19 -10.04 19.45 -16.44
N LEU A 20 -11.28 19.96 -16.57
CA LEU A 20 -12.31 19.26 -17.35
C LEU A 20 -11.89 19.06 -18.81
N ASN A 21 -11.29 20.08 -19.42
CA ASN A 21 -10.80 19.99 -20.80
C ASN A 21 -9.68 18.94 -20.95
N GLU A 22 -8.75 18.87 -19.98
CA GLU A 22 -7.70 17.83 -19.97
C GLU A 22 -8.29 16.43 -19.82
N VAL A 23 -9.24 16.27 -18.89
CA VAL A 23 -9.96 15.01 -18.67
C VAL A 23 -10.70 14.57 -19.93
N ASP A 24 -11.39 15.49 -20.61
CA ASP A 24 -12.10 15.22 -21.86
C ASP A 24 -11.17 14.72 -22.97
N GLY A 25 -9.96 15.28 -23.07
CA GLY A 25 -8.95 14.80 -24.02
C GLY A 25 -8.54 13.35 -23.77
N ILE A 26 -8.35 12.98 -22.49
CA ILE A 26 -7.99 11.60 -22.09
C ILE A 26 -9.15 10.65 -22.38
N ILE A 27 -10.37 11.03 -21.97
CA ILE A 27 -11.59 10.25 -22.18
C ILE A 27 -11.80 9.95 -23.67
N GLN A 28 -11.57 10.94 -24.53
CA GLN A 28 -11.69 10.77 -25.98
C GLN A 28 -10.63 9.80 -26.54
N GLN A 29 -9.39 9.88 -26.06
CA GLN A 29 -8.30 8.98 -26.47
C GLN A 29 -8.55 7.53 -26.03
N GLU A 30 -9.05 7.34 -24.81
CA GLU A 30 -9.25 6.03 -24.20
C GLU A 30 -10.65 5.45 -24.42
N GLN A 31 -11.54 6.19 -25.10
CA GLN A 31 -12.94 5.81 -25.36
C GLN A 31 -13.73 5.46 -24.08
N LEU A 32 -13.48 6.21 -23.01
CA LEU A 32 -14.14 6.03 -21.71
C LEU A 32 -15.39 6.92 -21.59
N ASP A 33 -16.24 6.64 -20.60
CA ASP A 33 -17.27 7.58 -20.15
C ASP A 33 -16.74 8.48 -19.02
N ARG A 34 -17.25 9.71 -18.93
CA ARG A 34 -16.89 10.65 -17.85
C ARG A 34 -17.17 10.08 -16.46
N ASN A 35 -18.31 9.44 -16.24
CA ASN A 35 -18.63 8.88 -14.93
C ASN A 35 -17.72 7.70 -14.59
N GLU A 36 -17.39 6.89 -15.59
CA GLU A 36 -16.45 5.79 -15.41
C GLU A 36 -15.06 6.31 -15.05
N PHE A 37 -14.54 7.28 -15.80
CA PHE A 37 -13.24 7.90 -15.54
C PHE A 37 -13.18 8.48 -14.12
N ILE A 38 -14.18 9.28 -13.73
CA ILE A 38 -14.22 9.92 -12.40
C ILE A 38 -14.36 8.86 -11.29
N SER A 39 -15.16 7.82 -11.49
CA SER A 39 -15.31 6.72 -10.54
C SER A 39 -14.01 5.94 -10.34
N GLN A 40 -13.31 5.62 -11.45
CA GLN A 40 -12.03 4.94 -11.42
C GLN A 40 -10.96 5.79 -10.74
N ALA A 41 -10.84 7.07 -11.11
CA ALA A 41 -9.91 8.02 -10.51
C ALA A 41 -10.14 8.17 -9.00
N THR A 42 -11.40 8.27 -8.58
CA THR A 42 -11.78 8.36 -7.16
C THR A 42 -11.38 7.08 -6.40
N THR A 43 -11.68 5.92 -6.98
CA THR A 43 -11.34 4.62 -6.38
C THR A 43 -9.82 4.44 -6.25
N MET A 44 -9.07 4.81 -7.29
CA MET A 44 -7.61 4.79 -7.29
C MET A 44 -7.05 5.72 -6.20
N TYR A 45 -7.56 6.94 -6.09
CA TYR A 45 -7.12 7.90 -5.08
C TYR A 45 -7.33 7.36 -3.65
N ILE A 46 -8.49 6.76 -3.37
CA ILE A 46 -8.77 6.15 -2.06
C ILE A 46 -7.80 5.00 -1.79
N ARG A 47 -7.54 4.13 -2.77
CA ARG A 47 -6.61 3.01 -2.64
C ARG A 47 -5.20 3.49 -2.30
N GLU A 48 -4.68 4.48 -3.02
CA GLU A 48 -3.33 4.99 -2.77
C GLU A 48 -3.23 5.70 -1.41
N ARG A 49 -4.28 6.42 -1.00
CA ARG A 49 -4.33 7.04 0.33
C ARG A 49 -4.29 5.99 1.45
N LYS A 50 -5.06 4.90 1.32
CA LYS A 50 -5.01 3.78 2.28
C LYS A 50 -3.62 3.12 2.31
N LYS A 51 -3.01 2.89 1.16
CA LYS A 51 -1.64 2.34 1.07
C LYS A 51 -0.61 3.23 1.76
N ARG A 52 -0.76 4.56 1.63
CA ARG A 52 0.09 5.52 2.35
C ARG A 52 -0.12 5.43 3.86
N GLN A 53 -1.38 5.43 4.31
CA GLN A 53 -1.71 5.31 5.74
C GLN A 53 -1.12 4.05 6.38
N ILE A 54 -1.22 2.90 5.71
CA ILE A 54 -0.63 1.65 6.20
C ILE A 54 0.89 1.79 6.32
N ARG A 55 1.57 2.35 5.32
CA ARG A 55 3.03 2.57 5.38
C ARG A 55 3.44 3.49 6.52
N ASP A 56 2.68 4.57 6.74
CA ASP A 56 2.99 5.52 7.81
C ASP A 56 2.74 4.89 9.19
N ALA A 57 1.65 4.14 9.36
CA ALA A 57 1.38 3.39 10.59
C ALA A 57 2.46 2.33 10.86
N MET A 58 2.91 1.59 9.83
CA MET A 58 4.01 0.63 9.99
C MET A 58 5.30 1.32 10.44
N ARG A 59 5.69 2.43 9.79
CA ARG A 59 6.88 3.19 10.17
C ARG A 59 6.80 3.64 11.63
N GLN A 60 5.64 4.17 12.02
CA GLN A 60 5.41 4.62 13.39
C GLN A 60 5.55 3.46 14.39
N GLY A 61 4.90 2.33 14.14
CA GLY A 61 5.02 1.14 14.99
C GLY A 61 6.45 0.62 15.11
N TYR A 62 7.24 0.65 14.02
CA TYR A 62 8.66 0.29 14.08
C TYR A 62 9.49 1.27 14.92
N MET A 63 9.22 2.57 14.85
CA MET A 63 9.90 3.56 15.68
C MET A 63 9.53 3.39 17.16
N GLU A 64 8.26 3.13 17.46
CA GLU A 64 7.77 2.89 18.83
C GLU A 64 8.39 1.64 19.44
N MET A 65 8.55 0.58 18.65
CA MET A 65 9.14 -0.70 19.10
C MET A 65 10.67 -0.74 19.00
N ALA A 66 11.33 0.31 18.47
CA ALA A 66 12.75 0.28 18.13
C ALA A 66 13.64 -0.20 19.28
N LYS A 67 13.39 0.27 20.50
CA LYS A 67 14.16 -0.13 21.69
C LYS A 67 13.97 -1.61 22.05
N ILE A 68 12.73 -2.10 22.00
CA ILE A 68 12.42 -3.50 22.32
C ILE A 68 13.03 -4.42 21.26
N ASN A 69 12.83 -4.08 19.98
CA ASN A 69 13.38 -4.84 18.86
C ASN A 69 14.91 -4.89 18.91
N LEU A 70 15.57 -3.77 19.23
CA LEU A 70 17.03 -3.73 19.38
C LEU A 70 17.52 -4.60 20.54
N ASN A 71 16.85 -4.55 21.69
CA ASN A 71 17.23 -5.38 22.83
C ASN A 71 17.08 -6.87 22.53
N LEU A 72 15.95 -7.29 21.93
CA LEU A 72 15.74 -8.68 21.54
C LEU A 72 16.78 -9.16 20.53
N ALA A 73 17.13 -8.33 19.54
CA ALA A 73 18.18 -8.66 18.58
C ALA A 73 19.55 -8.83 19.26
N ALA A 74 19.89 -7.94 20.21
CA ALA A 74 21.14 -8.04 20.95
C ALA A 74 21.19 -9.29 21.85
N GLU A 75 20.08 -9.66 22.47
CA GLU A 75 19.97 -10.88 23.30
C GLU A 75 20.12 -12.15 22.47
N ALA A 76 19.58 -12.18 21.24
CA ALA A 76 19.64 -13.34 20.36
C ALA A 76 21.00 -13.51 19.65
N PHE A 77 21.80 -12.45 19.52
CA PHE A 77 22.99 -12.41 18.67
C PHE A 77 23.96 -13.58 18.86
N LEU A 78 24.34 -13.89 20.11
CA LEU A 78 25.30 -14.95 20.39
C LEU A 78 24.75 -16.35 20.06
N VAL A 79 23.46 -16.55 20.26
CA VAL A 79 22.79 -17.83 19.96
C VAL A 79 22.68 -18.03 18.45
N GLU A 80 22.44 -16.95 17.70
CA GLU A 80 22.45 -16.98 16.23
C GLU A 80 23.85 -17.32 15.68
N GLU A 81 24.90 -16.70 16.22
CA GLU A 81 26.30 -16.98 15.84
C GLU A 81 26.70 -18.44 16.14
N GLU A 82 26.38 -18.95 17.32
CA GLU A 82 26.66 -20.35 17.69
C GLU A 82 25.90 -21.34 16.79
N ALA A 83 24.65 -21.02 16.45
CA ALA A 83 23.85 -21.84 15.54
C ALA A 83 24.44 -21.86 14.13
N GLU A 84 24.88 -20.72 13.59
CA GLU A 84 25.54 -20.62 12.29
C GLU A 84 26.82 -21.47 12.25
N HIS A 85 27.69 -21.34 13.25
CA HIS A 85 28.88 -22.18 13.37
C HIS A 85 28.58 -23.67 13.48
N THR A 86 27.52 -24.03 14.20
CA THR A 86 27.09 -25.44 14.32
C THR A 86 26.64 -25.99 12.97
N VAL A 87 25.88 -25.22 12.19
CA VAL A 87 25.46 -25.60 10.84
C VAL A 87 26.68 -25.80 9.93
N ASP A 88 27.62 -24.85 9.92
CA ASP A 88 28.82 -24.92 9.08
C ASP A 88 29.67 -26.17 9.38
N ARG A 89 29.82 -26.55 10.65
CA ARG A 89 30.50 -27.78 11.05
C ARG A 89 29.78 -29.03 10.56
N LEU A 90 28.45 -29.06 10.68
CA LEU A 90 27.66 -30.22 10.25
C LEU A 90 27.72 -30.45 8.74
N VAL A 91 27.85 -29.40 7.92
CA VAL A 91 27.86 -29.50 6.45
C VAL A 91 29.26 -29.59 5.83
N SER A 92 30.31 -29.15 6.54
CA SER A 92 31.70 -29.19 6.03
C SER A 92 32.37 -30.56 6.17
N GLY A 93 31.78 -31.49 6.92
CA GLY A 93 32.29 -32.86 7.07
C GLY A 93 33.55 -32.97 7.93
N VAL A 94 33.91 -31.90 8.66
CA VAL A 94 34.95 -31.86 9.70
C VAL A 94 34.38 -31.30 11.01
#